data_AF-A0A847TKH2-F1
#
_entry.id   AF-A0A847TKH2-F1
#
_cell.length_a   1.000
_cell.length_b   1.000
_cell.length_c   1.000
_cell.angle_alpha   90.00
_cell.angle_beta   90.00
_cell.angle_gamma   90.00
#
_symmetry.space_group_name_H-M   'P 1'
#
loop_
_entity.id
_entity.type
_entity.pdbx_description
1 polymer ?
#
loop_
_entity_poly.entity_id
_entity_poly.type
_entity_poly.pdbx_seq_one_letter_code
_entity_poly.pdbx_strand_id
1 'polypeptide(L)' 'MPCHETVTCPRCYRDFECRVGTILRCQCQEVPLTEDELDFIRQQYHGCLCADCLREMKIVFSESPH' A
#
# COMPACT_ATOMS: atom_id res chain seq x y z
N MET A 1 25.77 1.01 7.93
CA MET A 1 25.07 -0.02 7.13
C MET A 1 23.72 0.57 6.76
N PRO A 2 23.36 0.73 5.48
CA PRO A 2 22.01 1.19 5.16
C PRO A 2 21.06 0.04 5.51
N CYS A 3 20.32 0.20 6.60
CA CYS A 3 19.21 -0.67 6.98
C CYS A 3 18.10 -0.45 5.94
N HIS A 4 18.18 -1.16 4.82
CA HIS A 4 17.07 -1.25 3.89
C HIS A 4 15.97 -2.03 4.60
N GLU A 5 15.03 -1.32 5.22
CA GLU A 5 13.92 -1.91 5.94
C GLU A 5 12.94 -2.50 4.91
N THR A 6 13.14 -3.77 4.57
CA THR A 6 12.17 -4.56 3.81
C THR A 6 10.96 -4.74 4.70
N VAL A 7 9.85 -4.15 4.29
CA VAL A 7 8.56 -4.27 4.99
C VAL A 7 7.82 -5.44 4.35
N THR A 8 7.26 -6.29 5.19
CA THR A 8 6.38 -7.37 4.73
C THR A 8 4.96 -6.85 4.63
N CYS A 9 4.35 -6.99 3.45
CA CYS A 9 2.96 -6.62 3.25
C CYS A 9 2.05 -7.49 4.15
N PRO A 10 1.22 -6.92 5.04
CA PRO A 10 0.37 -7.71 5.93
C PRO A 10 -0.73 -8.49 5.20
N ARG A 11 -1.00 -8.15 3.93
CA ARG A 11 -2.04 -8.81 3.11
C ARG A 11 -1.51 -10.04 2.36
N CYS A 12 -0.46 -9.86 1.57
CA CYS A 12 0.09 -10.93 0.72
C CYS A 12 1.37 -11.56 1.29
N TYR A 13 1.86 -11.08 2.44
CA TYR A 13 3.10 -11.52 3.09
C TYR A 13 4.35 -11.42 2.22
N ARG A 14 4.28 -10.62 1.14
CA ARG A 14 5.42 -10.37 0.26
C ARG A 14 6.28 -9.24 0.84
N ASP A 15 7.57 -9.49 0.90
CA ASP A 15 8.60 -8.51 1.18
C ASP A 15 8.67 -7.47 0.05
N PHE A 16 8.66 -6.20 0.44
CA PHE A 16 8.87 -5.09 -0.48
C PHE A 16 9.63 -3.96 0.21
N GLU A 17 10.30 -3.14 -0.59
CA GLU A 17 10.91 -1.92 -0.08
C GLU A 17 9.81 -0.87 0.22
N CYS A 18 9.34 -0.83 1.47
CA CYS A 18 8.61 0.34 1.94
C CYS A 18 9.62 1.40 2.39
N ARG A 19 9.93 2.36 1.51
CA ARG A 19 10.78 3.49 1.88
C ARG A 19 9.95 4.53 2.63
N VAL A 20 9.50 4.23 3.85
CA VAL A 20 8.66 5.17 4.63
C VAL A 20 9.37 6.52 4.86
N GLY A 21 10.71 6.50 5.01
CA GLY A 21 11.53 7.71 5.10
C GLY A 21 11.64 8.52 3.79
N THR A 22 11.32 7.90 2.66
CA THR A 22 11.21 8.55 1.35
C THR A 22 9.93 8.07 0.67
N ILE A 23 8.77 8.33 1.29
CA ILE A 23 7.46 7.89 0.79
C ILE A 23 7.22 8.26 -0.68
N LEU A 24 7.83 9.37 -1.13
CA LEU A 24 7.87 9.86 -2.50
C LEU A 24 8.53 8.91 -3.53
N ARG A 25 9.27 7.90 -3.06
CA ARG A 25 9.94 6.87 -3.87
C ARG A 25 9.51 5.46 -3.50
N CYS A 26 8.45 5.33 -2.71
CA CYS A 26 7.89 4.04 -2.36
C CYS A 26 7.02 3.55 -3.52
N GLN A 27 7.07 2.26 -3.85
CA GLN A 27 6.22 1.65 -4.89
C GLN A 27 4.72 1.88 -4.62
N CYS A 28 4.34 2.16 -3.37
CA CYS A 28 2.96 2.53 -3.03
C CYS A 28 2.50 3.85 -3.68
N GLN A 29 3.41 4.78 -3.98
CA GLN A 29 3.07 6.03 -4.68
C GLN A 29 2.91 5.86 -6.20
N GLU A 30 3.45 4.78 -6.79
CA GLU A 30 3.25 4.47 -8.21
C GLU A 30 1.80 4.08 -8.52
N VAL A 31 1.01 3.74 -7.49
CA VAL A 31 -0.42 3.42 -7.63
C VAL A 31 -1.23 4.66 -7.25
N PRO A 32 -1.83 5.38 -8.23
CA PRO A 32 -2.67 6.53 -7.94
C PRO A 32 -3.99 6.06 -7.30
N LEU A 33 -4.10 6.32 -5.99
CA LEU A 33 -5.28 6.12 -5.17
C LEU A 33 -5.85 7.48 -4.79
N THR A 34 -7.18 7.59 -4.79
CA THR A 34 -7.90 8.74 -4.27
C THR A 34 -7.89 8.75 -2.74
N GLU A 35 -8.28 9.88 -2.14
CA GLU A 35 -8.37 10.00 -0.69
C GLU A 35 -9.35 8.99 -0.08
N ASP A 36 -10.51 8.76 -0.69
CA ASP A 36 -11.48 7.74 -0.26
C ASP A 36 -10.90 6.32 -0.31
N GLU A 37 -10.22 5.95 -1.40
CA GLU A 37 -9.57 4.64 -1.52
C GLU A 37 -8.48 4.47 -0.44
N LEU A 38 -7.67 5.52 -0.22
CA LEU A 38 -6.62 5.51 0.80
C LEU A 38 -7.20 5.41 2.21
N ASP A 39 -8.28 6.13 2.49
CA ASP A 39 -8.94 6.10 3.79
C ASP A 39 -9.52 4.71 4.07
N PHE A 40 -10.23 4.12 3.09
CA PHE A 40 -10.72 2.74 3.17
C PHE A 40 -9.58 1.73 3.46
N ILE A 41 -8.46 1.88 2.77
CA ILE A 41 -7.28 1.03 2.98
C ILE A 41 -6.70 1.22 4.39
N ARG A 42 -6.57 2.46 4.87
CA ARG A 42 -6.03 2.78 6.20
C ARG A 42 -6.92 2.28 7.33
N GLN A 43 -8.24 2.31 7.15
CA GLN A 43 -9.19 1.76 8.10
C GLN A 43 -9.08 0.24 8.23
N GLN A 44 -8.83 -0.46 7.12
CA GLN A 44 -8.69 -1.93 7.08
C GLN A 44 -7.28 -2.42 7.43
N TYR A 45 -6.24 -1.68 7.05
CA TYR A 45 -4.85 -2.10 7.17
C TYR A 45 -3.99 -0.99 7.79
N HIS A 46 -3.51 -1.25 9.01
CA HIS A 46 -2.51 -0.43 9.68
C HIS A 46 -1.09 -0.87 9.27
N GLY A 47 -0.63 -0.45 8.09
CA GLY A 47 0.73 -0.74 7.59
C GLY A 47 0.95 -0.38 6.13
N CYS A 48 2.20 -0.52 5.64
CA CYS A 48 2.46 -0.37 4.21
C CYS A 48 1.91 -1.61 3.46
N LEU A 49 1.15 -1.39 2.38
CA LEU A 49 0.80 -2.42 1.41
C LEU A 49 1.68 -2.31 0.17
N CYS A 50 1.96 -3.44 -0.48
CA CYS A 50 2.67 -3.44 -1.77
C CYS A 50 1.77 -2.92 -2.90
N ALA A 51 2.39 -2.53 -4.03
CA ALA A 51 1.67 -1.99 -5.19
C ALA A 51 0.58 -2.93 -5.72
N ASP A 52 0.82 -4.25 -5.73
CA ASP A 52 -0.17 -5.24 -6.15
C ASP A 52 -1.41 -5.22 -5.24
N CYS A 53 -1.20 -5.25 -3.93
CA CYS A 53 -2.31 -5.18 -2.97
C CYS A 53 -3.06 -3.85 -3.06
N LEU A 54 -2.36 -2.74 -3.30
CA LEU A 54 -3.01 -1.44 -3.50
C LEU A 54 -3.89 -1.43 -4.76
N ARG A 55 -3.43 -2.02 -5.87
CA ARG A 55 -4.23 -2.19 -7.09
C ARG A 55 -5.45 -3.07 -6.85
N GLU A 56 -5.31 -4.16 -6.12
CA GLU A 56 -6.44 -5.00 -5.74
C GLU A 56 -7.44 -4.23 -4.85
N MET A 57 -6.97 -3.45 -3.87
CA MET A 57 -7.85 -2.63 -3.03
C MET A 57 -8.65 -1.62 -3.86
N LYS A 58 -8.02 -1.01 -4.87
CA LYS A 58 -8.69 -0.12 -5.82
C LYS A 58 -9.81 -0.81 -6.61
N ILE A 59 -9.56 -2.04 -7.06
CA ILE A 59 -10.59 -2.84 -7.74
C ILE A 59 -11.72 -3.15 -6.77
N VAL A 60 -11.40 -3.64 -5.56
CA VAL A 60 -12.38 -3.96 -4.52
C VAL A 60 -13.23 -2.74 -4.13
N PHE A 61 -12.61 -1.55 -4.03
CA PHE A 61 -13.30 -0.30 -3.77
C PHE A 61 -14.24 0.09 -4.92
N SER A 62 -13.82 -0.14 -6.17
CA SER A 62 -14.66 0.10 -7.35
C SER A 62 -15.83 -0.88 -7.46
N GLU A 63 -15.65 -2.12 -7.01
CA GLU A 63 -16.68 -3.18 -7.05
C GLU A 63 -17.57 -3.22 -5.81
N SER A 64 -17.19 -2.55 -4.72
CA SER A 64 -18.03 -2.37 -3.54
C SER A 64 -18.77 -1.04 -3.68
N PRO A 65 -20.00 -1.02 -4.24
CA PRO A 65 -20.81 0.20 -4.23
C PRO A 65 -21.11 0.55 -2.78
N HIS A 66 -20.46 1.61 -2.29
CA HIS A 66 -20.78 2.25 -1.03
C HIS A 66 -21.99 3.17 -1.18
#